data_AF-A0A2E1QUF0-F1
#
_entry.id   AF-A0A2E1QUF0-F1
#
_cell.length_a   1.000
_cell.length_b   1.000
_cell.length_c   1.000
_cell.angle_alpha   90.00
_cell.angle_beta   90.00
_cell.angle_gamma   90.00
#
_symmetry.space_group_name_H-M   'P 1'
#
loop_
_entity.id
_entity.type
_entity.pdbx_description
1 polymer ?
#
loop_
_entity_poly.entity_id
_entity_poly.type
_entity_poly.pdbx_seq_one_letter_code
_entity_poly.pdbx_strand_id
1 'polypeptide(L)'
;MEIVNVVWLDTNECTLSGWQSKEELLSSKPCTVSSLGYLVKEDKDNITISADKDHYDEDDLFGRAQVIPKGVVIKIEFLKAV
;
A
#
# COMPACT_ATOMS: atom_id res chain seq x y z
N MET A 1 -14.78 -6.35 8.93
CA MET A 1 -14.09 -5.63 7.85
C MET A 1 -13.58 -6.65 6.85
N GLU A 2 -13.62 -6.34 5.57
CA GLU A 2 -13.01 -7.20 4.55
C GLU A 2 -11.48 -7.07 4.61
N ILE A 3 -10.78 -8.17 4.32
CA ILE A 3 -9.32 -8.14 4.17
C ILE A 3 -9.03 -7.94 2.68
N VAL A 4 -8.13 -7.00 2.38
CA VAL A 4 -7.72 -6.70 1.01
C VAL A 4 -6.21 -6.78 0.87
N ASN A 5 -5.76 -7.28 -0.28
CA ASN A 5 -4.41 -7.06 -0.77
C ASN A 5 -4.43 -5.93 -1.80
N VAL A 6 -3.75 -4.82 -1.50
CA VAL A 6 -3.58 -3.67 -2.40
C VAL A 6 -2.18 -3.72 -2.97
N VAL A 7 -2.07 -3.91 -4.28
CA VAL A 7 -0.80 -3.83 -5.01
C VAL A 7 -0.70 -2.44 -5.62
N TRP A 8 0.36 -1.70 -5.29
CA TRP A 8 0.54 -0.31 -5.70
C TRP A 8 2.00 0.05 -6.02
N LEU A 9 2.20 1.15 -6.74
CA LEU A 9 3.51 1.69 -7.09
C LEU A 9 4.00 2.61 -5.99
N ASP A 10 5.19 2.34 -5.47
CA ASP A 10 5.89 3.23 -4.54
C ASP A 10 7.13 3.83 -5.22
N THR A 11 7.53 4.99 -4.72
CA THR A 11 8.80 5.58 -5.08
C THR A 11 9.94 4.76 -4.50
N ASN A 12 10.94 4.48 -5.31
CA ASN A 12 12.23 4.00 -4.86
C ASN A 12 13.28 5.06 -5.13
N GLU A 13 14.08 5.39 -4.12
CA GLU A 13 15.32 6.11 -4.34
C GLU A 13 16.19 5.25 -5.26
N CYS A 14 16.58 5.80 -6.40
CA CYS A 14 17.21 5.03 -7.46
C CYS A 14 18.62 4.54 -7.09
N THR A 15 19.22 5.01 -5.98
CA THR A 15 20.39 4.42 -5.27
C THR A 15 20.39 4.84 -3.80
N LEU A 16 21.28 4.26 -2.99
CA LEU A 16 21.73 4.80 -1.70
C LEU A 16 22.54 6.10 -1.89
N SER A 17 21.92 7.12 -2.49
CA SER A 17 22.46 8.48 -2.66
C SER A 17 23.77 8.61 -3.47
N GLY A 18 23.93 7.83 -4.55
CA GLY A 18 25.07 7.91 -5.47
C GLY A 18 24.74 8.53 -6.84
N TRP A 19 25.78 8.88 -7.62
CA TRP A 19 25.61 9.30 -9.02
C TRP A 19 25.26 8.09 -9.91
N GLN A 20 24.33 8.27 -10.84
CA GLN A 20 23.88 7.23 -11.76
C GLN A 20 24.17 7.61 -13.21
N SER A 21 24.49 6.61 -14.02
CA SER A 21 24.51 6.73 -15.47
C SER A 21 23.10 6.92 -16.02
N LYS A 22 23.02 7.52 -17.22
CA LYS A 22 21.75 7.68 -17.93
C LYS A 22 21.07 6.33 -18.22
N GLU A 23 21.84 5.30 -18.51
CA GLU A 23 21.31 3.97 -18.81
C GLU A 23 20.64 3.34 -17.59
N GLU A 24 21.27 3.44 -16.42
CA GLU A 24 20.70 2.97 -15.15
C GLU A 24 19.36 3.68 -14.87
N LEU A 25 19.30 5.00 -15.02
CA LEU A 25 18.06 5.78 -14.83
C LEU A 25 16.95 5.35 -15.79
N LEU A 26 17.27 5.14 -17.08
CA LEU A 26 16.28 4.72 -18.09
C LEU A 26 15.79 3.28 -17.88
N SER A 27 16.60 2.44 -17.24
CA SER A 27 16.25 1.06 -16.90
C SER A 27 15.49 0.92 -15.57
N SER A 28 15.52 1.96 -14.74
CA SER A 28 14.90 1.96 -13.42
C SER A 28 13.37 1.80 -13.52
N LYS A 29 12.80 1.12 -12.52
CA LYS A 29 11.36 0.91 -12.40
C LYS A 29 10.92 1.21 -10.97
N PRO A 30 9.72 1.78 -10.77
CA PRO A 30 9.16 1.95 -9.44
C PRO A 30 9.07 0.61 -8.71
N CYS A 31 9.16 0.65 -7.38
CA CYS A 31 8.87 -0.52 -6.57
C CYS A 31 7.37 -0.82 -6.61
N THR A 32 7.01 -2.10 -6.58
CA THR A 32 5.63 -2.53 -6.36
C THR A 32 5.50 -3.07 -4.94
N VAL A 33 4.57 -2.51 -4.18
CA VAL A 33 4.30 -2.89 -2.80
C VAL A 33 3.00 -3.69 -2.75
N SER A 34 3.02 -4.82 -2.03
CA SER A 34 1.83 -5.61 -1.71
C SER A 34 1.46 -5.34 -0.26
N SER A 35 0.38 -4.60 -0.05
CA SER A 35 -0.11 -4.19 1.25
C SER A 35 -1.36 -4.97 1.63
N LEU A 36 -1.27 -5.81 2.66
CA LEU A 36 -2.37 -6.62 3.17
C LEU A 36 -2.95 -5.99 4.44
N GLY A 37 -4.27 -5.81 4.51
CA GLY A 37 -4.89 -5.29 5.71
C GLY A 37 -6.42 -5.27 5.67
N TYR A 38 -7.03 -4.88 6.78
CA TYR A 38 -8.46 -4.61 6.87
C TYR A 38 -8.80 -3.34 6.11
N LEU A 39 -9.79 -3.39 5.24
CA LEU A 39 -10.30 -2.23 4.50
C LEU A 39 -11.01 -1.27 5.47
N VAL A 40 -10.42 -0.10 5.70
CA VAL A 40 -10.97 0.96 6.56
C VAL A 40 -11.86 1.89 5.76
N LYS A 41 -11.39 2.32 4.58
CA LYS A 41 -12.08 3.26 3.71
C LYS A 41 -11.68 3.07 2.26
N GLU A 42 -12.63 3.18 1.35
CA GLU A 42 -12.38 3.29 -0.08
C GLU A 42 -13.21 4.45 -0.65
N ASP A 43 -12.56 5.38 -1.33
CA ASP A 43 -13.23 6.44 -2.07
C ASP A 43 -12.60 6.62 -3.46
N LYS A 44 -13.05 7.65 -4.20
CA LYS A 44 -12.58 7.92 -5.56
C LYS A 44 -11.09 8.23 -5.64
N ASP A 45 -10.50 8.75 -4.56
CA ASP A 45 -9.14 9.27 -4.54
C ASP A 45 -8.18 8.29 -3.85
N ASN A 46 -8.64 7.56 -2.82
CA ASN A 46 -7.77 6.74 -1.98
C ASN A 46 -8.41 5.39 -1.56
N ILE A 47 -7.54 4.45 -1.18
CA ILE A 47 -7.88 3.28 -0.37
C ILE A 47 -7.07 3.31 0.93
N THR A 48 -7.73 3.14 2.07
CA THR A 48 -7.12 3.12 3.40
C THR A 48 -7.26 1.74 4.00
N ILE A 49 -6.14 1.17 4.44
CA ILE A 49 -6.10 -0.14 5.11
C ILE A 49 -5.41 -0.02 6.48
N SER A 50 -5.69 -0.97 7.35
CA SER A 50 -4.99 -1.15 8.63
C SER A 50 -4.53 -2.59 8.81
N ALA A 51 -3.31 -2.81 9.30
CA ALA A 51 -2.84 -4.16 9.60
C ALA A 51 -3.37 -4.67 10.94
N ASP A 52 -3.63 -3.77 11.89
CA ASP A 52 -4.18 -4.09 13.22
C ASP A 52 -5.44 -3.29 13.51
N LYS A 53 -6.33 -3.92 14.29
CA LYS A 53 -7.46 -3.27 14.94
C LYS A 53 -7.54 -3.81 16.37
N ASP A 54 -7.93 -2.98 17.33
CA ASP A 54 -8.32 -3.48 18.65
C ASP A 54 -9.39 -4.58 18.53
N HIS A 55 -9.18 -5.67 19.28
CA HIS A 55 -10.02 -6.87 19.19
C HIS A 55 -11.33 -6.72 19.96
N TYR A 56 -11.30 -6.00 21.08
CA TYR A 56 -12.47 -5.82 21.94
C TYR A 56 -13.30 -4.59 21.56
N ASP A 57 -12.84 -3.83 20.57
CA ASP A 57 -13.51 -2.64 20.03
C ASP A 57 -13.86 -1.63 21.15
N GLU A 58 -13.06 -1.63 22.22
CA GLU A 58 -13.24 -0.72 23.35
C GLU A 58 -12.76 0.69 22.99
N ASP A 59 -11.83 0.80 22.03
CA ASP A 59 -11.33 2.04 21.45
C ASP A 59 -11.24 1.98 19.90
N ASP A 60 -11.49 3.11 19.22
CA ASP A 60 -11.40 3.27 17.76
C ASP A 60 -9.93 3.41 17.28
N LEU A 61 -9.13 2.37 17.56
CA LEU A 61 -7.69 2.35 17.32
C LEU A 61 -7.29 1.39 16.19
N PHE A 62 -6.49 1.92 15.26
CA PHE A 62 -5.97 1.21 14.10
C PHE A 62 -4.44 1.30 14.08
N GLY A 63 -3.78 0.14 14.04
CA GLY A 63 -2.32 0.04 14.01
C GLY A 63 -1.79 -0.21 12.60
N ARG A 64 -0.63 0.40 12.28
CA ARG A 64 0.05 0.21 10.99
C ARG A 64 -0.90 0.46 9.80
N ALA A 65 -1.48 1.66 9.78
CA ALA A 65 -2.38 2.10 8.73
C ALA A 65 -1.64 2.66 7.51
N GLN A 66 -2.22 2.49 6.34
CA GLN A 66 -1.72 3.03 5.07
C GLN A 66 -2.88 3.67 4.31
N VAL A 67 -2.66 4.91 3.83
CA VAL A 67 -3.55 5.60 2.89
C VAL A 67 -2.85 5.59 1.52
N ILE A 68 -3.45 4.92 0.55
CA ILE A 68 -2.85 4.67 -0.76
C ILE A 68 -3.69 5.39 -1.84
N PRO A 69 -3.12 6.35 -2.58
CA PRO A 69 -3.84 7.03 -3.66
C PRO A 69 -4.19 6.06 -4.80
N LYS A 70 -5.43 6.11 -5.29
CA LYS A 70 -5.91 5.24 -6.38
C LYS A 70 -5.10 5.39 -7.67
N GLY A 71 -4.50 6.57 -7.90
CA GLY A 71 -3.64 6.82 -9.06
C GLY A 71 -2.37 5.96 -9.12
N VAL A 72 -1.94 5.37 -8.01
CA VAL A 72 -0.77 4.47 -7.96
C VAL A 72 -1.16 3.00 -7.72
N VAL A 73 -2.45 2.70 -7.59
CA VAL A 73 -2.94 1.33 -7.36
C VAL A 73 -2.94 0.55 -8.68
N ILE A 74 -2.30 -0.62 -8.66
CA ILE A 74 -2.28 -1.57 -9.77
C ILE A 74 -3.43 -2.57 -9.66
N LYS A 75 -3.68 -3.09 -8.46
CA LYS A 75 -4.70 -4.12 -8.20
C LYS A 75 -5.21 -4.02 -6.77
N ILE A 76 -6.51 -4.29 -6.58
CA ILE A 76 -7.11 -4.55 -5.27
C ILE A 76 -7.75 -5.92 -5.33
N GLU A 77 -7.43 -6.76 -4.35
CA GLU A 77 -7.95 -8.11 -4.25
C GLU A 77 -8.59 -8.32 -2.88
N PHE A 78 -9.90 -8.62 -2.89
CA PHE A 78 -10.66 -8.94 -1.68
C PHE A 78 -10.43 -10.40 -1.32
N LEU A 79 -9.93 -10.63 -0.11
CA LEU A 79 -9.59 -11.94 0.41
C LEU A 79 -10.73 -12.47 1.27
N LYS A 80 -10.99 -13.77 1.13
CA LYS A 80 -11.91 -14.50 1.99
C LYS A 80 -11.11 -15.26 3.04
N ALA A 81 -11.56 -15.22 4.29
CA ALA A 81 -11.10 -16.18 5.29
C ALA A 81 -11.44 -17.59 4.80
N VAL A 82 -10.46 -18.49 4.84
CA VAL A 82 -10.64 -19.92 4.54
C VAL A 82 -11.09 -20.62 5.81
#